data_AF-A0AAD5JLT9-F1
#
_entry.id   AF-A0AAD5JLT9-F1
#
_cell.length_a   1.000
_cell.length_b   1.000
_cell.length_c   1.000
_cell.angle_alpha   90.00
_cell.angle_beta   90.00
_cell.angle_gamma   90.00
#
_symmetry.space_group_name_H-M   'P 1'
#
loop_
_entity.id
_entity.type
_entity.pdbx_description
1 polymer ?
#
loop_
_entity_poly.entity_id
_entity_poly.type
_entity_poly.pdbx_seq_one_letter_code
_entity_poly.pdbx_strand_id
1 'polypeptide(L)'
;MATDEEANLLTEQYQQSPSTSEKLWTIFIWTWRFLIFGITGSSSVAVTKSIMHHVLGLSTPDNWIYFIVFFILELFVYTIMIITIGTCLGQWRFFCMVAFKMWGWILPIQLRQSLSFRLQAN
;
A
#
# COMPACT_ATOMS: atom_id res chain seq x y z
N MET A 1 48.56 -7.83 -14.28
CA MET A 1 47.81 -8.98 -13.74
C MET A 1 46.79 -8.53 -12.71
N ALA A 2 47.16 -7.88 -11.59
CA ALA A 2 46.16 -7.32 -10.66
C ALA A 2 45.33 -6.15 -11.25
N THR A 3 45.90 -5.39 -12.18
CA THR A 3 45.25 -4.25 -12.85
C THR A 3 44.13 -4.64 -13.80
N ASP A 4 44.22 -5.82 -14.41
CA ASP A 4 43.29 -6.29 -15.43
C ASP A 4 42.04 -6.91 -14.77
N GLU A 5 42.22 -7.47 -13.57
CA GLU A 5 41.16 -8.00 -12.72
C GLU A 5 40.31 -6.86 -12.12
N GLU A 6 40.93 -5.79 -11.60
CA GLU A 6 40.19 -4.61 -11.14
C GLU A 6 39.42 -3.93 -12.28
N ALA A 7 40.00 -3.83 -13.48
CA ALA A 7 39.32 -3.26 -14.64
C ALA A 7 38.08 -4.07 -15.06
N ASN A 8 38.14 -5.41 -14.99
CA ASN A 8 37.01 -6.27 -15.27
C ASN A 8 35.90 -6.14 -14.20
N LEU A 9 36.27 -6.10 -12.91
CA LEU A 9 35.32 -5.92 -11.81
C LEU A 9 34.56 -4.58 -11.89
N LEU A 10 35.25 -3.51 -12.28
CA LEU A 10 34.61 -2.19 -12.48
C LEU A 10 33.66 -2.18 -13.68
N THR A 11 34.00 -2.93 -14.74
CA THR A 11 33.17 -3.03 -15.95
C THR A 11 31.90 -3.85 -15.69
N GLU A 12 32.01 -4.95 -14.94
CA GLU A 12 30.85 -5.74 -14.50
C GLU A 12 29.94 -4.94 -13.55
N GLN A 13 30.51 -4.17 -12.61
CA GLN A 13 29.75 -3.26 -11.73
C GLN A 13 29.03 -2.16 -12.52
N TYR A 14 29.64 -1.61 -13.57
CA TYR A 14 29.03 -0.58 -14.40
C TYR A 14 27.89 -1.13 -15.27
N GLN A 15 28.05 -2.33 -15.83
CA GLN A 15 27.00 -3.00 -16.61
C GLN A 15 25.78 -3.39 -15.74
N GLN A 16 25.97 -3.54 -14.44
CA GLN A 16 24.89 -3.84 -13.50
C GLN A 16 24.19 -2.58 -12.95
N SER A 17 24.62 -1.39 -13.36
CA SER A 17 23.91 -0.14 -13.08
C SER A 17 22.56 -0.15 -13.82
N PRO A 18 21.42 -0.08 -13.12
CA PRO A 18 20.12 -0.09 -13.77
C PRO A 18 20.04 1.07 -14.75
N SER A 19 19.63 0.76 -15.99
CA SER A 19 19.58 1.75 -17.06
C SER A 19 18.67 2.92 -16.64
N THR A 20 18.97 4.12 -17.13
CA THR A 20 18.16 5.33 -16.82
C THR A 20 16.67 5.09 -17.08
N SER A 21 16.34 4.30 -18.10
CA SER A 21 14.96 3.92 -18.45
C SER A 21 14.25 3.07 -17.38
N GLU A 22 14.96 2.15 -16.72
CA GLU A 22 14.39 1.32 -15.65
C GLU A 22 14.12 2.12 -14.37
N LYS A 23 15.02 3.07 -14.06
CA LYS A 23 14.82 4.01 -12.96
C LYS A 23 13.57 4.86 -13.19
N LEU A 24 13.40 5.40 -14.40
CA LEU A 24 12.24 6.20 -14.78
C LEU A 24 10.93 5.40 -14.71
N TRP A 25 10.94 4.15 -15.21
CA TRP A 25 9.78 3.27 -15.14
C TRP A 25 9.36 2.98 -13.70
N THR A 26 10.34 2.71 -12.83
CA THR A 26 10.10 2.48 -11.41
C THR A 26 9.50 3.72 -10.74
N ILE A 27 10.07 4.90 -10.98
CA ILE A 27 9.55 6.17 -10.45
C ILE A 27 8.10 6.37 -10.90
N PHE A 28 7.80 6.12 -12.18
CA PHE A 28 6.44 6.26 -12.71
C PHE A 28 5.43 5.35 -11.98
N ILE A 29 5.79 4.08 -11.74
CA ILE A 29 4.94 3.14 -10.99
C ILE A 29 4.69 3.63 -9.56
N TRP A 30 5.74 4.11 -8.89
CA TRP A 30 5.61 4.63 -7.52
C TRP A 30 4.75 5.89 -7.47
N THR A 31 4.97 6.84 -8.37
CA THR A 31 4.16 8.06 -8.48
C THR A 31 2.69 7.72 -8.71
N TRP A 32 2.41 6.80 -9.63
CA TRP A 32 1.04 6.32 -9.90
C TRP A 32 0.39 5.74 -8.64
N ARG A 33 1.11 4.91 -7.88
CA ARG A 33 0.62 4.35 -6.60
C ARG A 33 0.32 5.44 -5.57
N PHE A 34 1.20 6.42 -5.41
CA PHE A 34 0.97 7.54 -4.49
C PHE A 34 -0.26 8.35 -4.88
N LEU A 35 -0.48 8.56 -6.18
CA LEU A 35 -1.65 9.27 -6.68
C LEU A 35 -2.94 8.53 -6.33
N ILE A 36 -2.99 7.21 -6.57
CA ILE A 36 -4.13 6.37 -6.19
C ILE A 36 -4.35 6.41 -4.68
N PHE A 37 -3.28 6.29 -3.89
CA PHE A 37 -3.35 6.30 -2.44
C PHE A 37 -3.87 7.64 -1.91
N GLY A 38 -3.45 8.75 -2.53
CA GLY A 38 -3.92 10.10 -2.20
C GLY A 38 -5.39 10.30 -2.53
N ILE A 39 -5.85 9.89 -3.72
CA ILE A 39 -7.26 9.97 -4.11
C ILE A 39 -8.11 9.07 -3.20
N THR A 40 -7.65 7.86 -2.92
CA THR A 40 -8.37 6.91 -2.07
C THR A 40 -8.48 7.41 -0.64
N GLY A 41 -7.39 7.94 -0.07
CA GLY A 41 -7.36 8.46 1.30
C GLY A 41 -8.17 9.73 1.50
N SER A 42 -8.21 10.63 0.50
CA SER A 42 -9.10 11.79 0.58
C SER A 42 -10.57 11.40 0.41
N SER A 43 -10.85 10.45 -0.48
CA SER A 43 -12.21 9.95 -0.72
C SER A 43 -12.75 9.17 0.48
N SER A 44 -11.94 8.35 1.15
CA SER A 44 -12.38 7.55 2.30
C SER A 44 -12.87 8.43 3.44
N VAL A 45 -12.16 9.51 3.77
CA VAL A 45 -12.57 10.48 4.81
C VAL A 45 -13.93 11.11 4.49
N ALA A 46 -14.16 11.49 3.23
CA ALA A 46 -15.43 12.05 2.81
C ALA A 46 -16.58 11.03 2.94
N VAL A 47 -16.32 9.78 2.54
CA VAL A 47 -17.28 8.67 2.66
C VAL A 47 -17.57 8.38 4.14
N THR A 48 -16.55 8.25 4.99
CA THR A 48 -16.68 8.00 6.43
C THR A 48 -17.45 9.12 7.10
N LYS A 49 -17.17 10.38 6.78
CA LYS A 49 -17.94 11.52 7.29
C LYS A 49 -19.40 11.46 6.86
N SER A 50 -19.68 11.07 5.62
CA SER A 50 -21.05 10.90 5.13
C SER A 50 -21.77 9.76 5.85
N ILE A 51 -21.12 8.62 6.06
CA ILE A 51 -21.66 7.48 6.82
C ILE A 51 -21.92 7.89 8.27
N MET A 52 -20.98 8.61 8.90
CA MET A 52 -21.12 9.06 10.28
C MET A 52 -22.31 10.00 10.47
N HIS A 53 -22.54 10.89 9.51
CA HIS A 53 -23.68 11.81 9.53
C HIS A 53 -25.01 11.10 9.22
N HIS A 54 -25.06 10.28 8.16
CA HIS A 54 -26.31 9.68 7.67
C HIS A 54 -26.74 8.42 8.41
N VAL A 55 -25.79 7.58 8.83
CA VAL A 55 -26.08 6.28 9.46
C VAL A 55 -26.11 6.40 10.97
N LEU A 56 -25.16 7.13 11.55
CA LEU A 56 -25.02 7.24 13.00
C LEU A 56 -25.66 8.49 13.59
N GLY A 57 -26.03 9.48 12.77
CA GLY A 57 -26.60 10.75 13.23
C GLY A 57 -25.65 11.56 14.12
N LEU A 58 -24.35 11.21 14.13
CA LEU A 58 -23.33 11.85 14.95
C LEU A 58 -22.75 13.03 14.17
N SER A 59 -23.41 14.18 14.27
CA SER A 59 -23.00 15.41 13.57
C SER A 59 -22.03 16.27 14.36
N THR A 60 -21.92 16.08 15.67
CA THR A 60 -21.12 16.94 16.56
C THR A 60 -19.80 16.30 16.98
N PRO A 61 -18.65 16.97 16.73
CA PRO A 61 -17.33 16.51 17.17
C PRO A 61 -17.09 16.70 18.68
N ASP A 62 -18.08 17.16 19.44
CA ASP A 62 -17.95 17.41 20.89
C ASP A 62 -17.84 16.12 21.71
N ASN A 63 -18.25 14.98 21.13
CA ASN A 63 -18.19 13.70 21.81
C ASN A 63 -16.89 12.96 21.50
N TRP A 64 -16.14 12.56 22.53
CA TRP A 64 -14.95 11.70 22.36
C TRP A 64 -15.25 10.39 21.61
N ILE A 65 -16.47 9.89 21.75
CA ILE A 65 -16.98 8.71 21.03
C ILE A 65 -16.98 8.95 19.52
N TYR A 66 -17.20 10.18 19.05
CA TYR A 66 -17.12 10.54 17.64
C TYR A 66 -15.74 10.18 17.07
N PHE A 67 -14.65 10.54 17.75
CA PHE A 67 -13.30 10.25 17.25
C PHE A 67 -12.98 8.76 17.22
N ILE A 68 -13.40 8.00 18.24
CA ILE A 68 -13.18 6.55 18.29
C ILE A 68 -13.93 5.85 17.16
N VAL A 69 -15.21 6.16 17.00
CA VAL A 69 -16.06 5.55 15.97
C VAL A 69 -15.60 5.99 14.58
N PHE A 70 -15.24 7.26 14.40
CA PHE A 70 -14.67 7.77 13.15
C PHE A 70 -13.39 7.01 12.78
N PHE A 71 -12.47 6.80 13.73
CA PHE A 71 -11.22 6.11 13.45
C PHE A 71 -11.43 4.64 13.07
N ILE A 72 -12.29 3.93 13.80
CA ILE A 72 -12.61 2.52 13.51
C ILE A 72 -13.31 2.41 12.14
N LEU A 73 -14.27 3.28 11.87
CA LEU A 73 -15.02 3.29 10.62
C LEU A 73 -14.13 3.67 9.44
N GLU A 74 -13.29 4.69 9.58
CA GLU A 74 -12.30 5.09 8.58
C GLU A 74 -11.38 3.93 8.26
N LEU A 75 -10.84 3.23 9.27
CA LEU A 75 -9.97 2.08 9.07
C LEU A 75 -10.68 0.98 8.25
N PHE A 76 -11.95 0.71 8.53
CA PHE A 76 -12.74 -0.28 7.82
C PHE A 76 -13.06 0.14 6.37
N VAL A 77 -13.60 1.35 6.19
CA VAL A 77 -13.95 1.94 4.89
C VAL A 77 -12.72 2.02 3.99
N TYR A 78 -11.62 2.53 4.53
CA TYR A 78 -10.36 2.66 3.82
C TYR A 78 -9.80 1.31 3.38
N THR A 79 -9.86 0.29 4.25
CA THR A 79 -9.45 -1.08 3.90
C THR A 79 -10.25 -1.60 2.70
N ILE A 80 -11.58 -1.44 2.72
CA ILE A 80 -12.45 -1.90 1.62
C ILE A 80 -12.16 -1.11 0.33
N MET A 81 -11.98 0.20 0.42
CA MET A 81 -11.67 1.04 -0.75
C MET A 81 -10.35 0.67 -1.40
N ILE A 82 -9.28 0.48 -0.61
CA ILE A 82 -7.97 0.03 -1.13
C ILE A 82 -8.07 -1.33 -1.82
N ILE A 83 -8.81 -2.27 -1.21
CA ILE A 83 -9.00 -3.61 -1.76
C ILE A 83 -9.78 -3.53 -3.07
N THR A 84 -10.85 -2.75 -3.12
CA THR A 84 -11.69 -2.57 -4.32
C THR A 84 -10.91 -1.90 -5.45
N ILE A 85 -10.23 -0.78 -5.18
CA ILE A 85 -9.43 -0.05 -6.16
C ILE A 85 -8.25 -0.90 -6.63
N GLY A 86 -7.59 -1.61 -5.71
CA GLY A 86 -6.53 -2.55 -6.04
C GLY A 86 -6.99 -3.72 -6.92
N THR A 87 -8.23 -4.17 -6.75
CA THR A 87 -8.88 -5.16 -7.62
C THR A 87 -9.10 -4.59 -9.02
N CYS A 88 -9.70 -3.39 -9.12
CA CYS A 88 -10.00 -2.75 -10.40
C CYS A 88 -8.74 -2.47 -11.23
N LEU A 89 -7.61 -2.16 -10.58
CA LEU A 89 -6.35 -1.85 -11.25
C LEU A 89 -5.48 -3.08 -11.53
N GLY A 90 -5.94 -4.30 -11.21
CA GLY A 90 -5.18 -5.54 -11.43
C GLY A 90 -3.97 -5.74 -10.51
N GLN A 91 -3.75 -4.85 -9.53
CA GLN A 91 -2.64 -4.93 -8.55
C GLN A 91 -3.09 -5.46 -7.18
N TRP A 92 -4.12 -6.32 -7.14
CA TRP A 92 -4.70 -6.92 -5.93
C TRP A 92 -3.66 -7.39 -4.92
N ARG A 93 -2.63 -8.13 -5.37
CA ARG A 93 -1.60 -8.70 -4.49
C ARG A 93 -0.85 -7.65 -3.67
N PHE A 94 -0.52 -6.52 -4.28
CA PHE A 94 0.18 -5.42 -3.60
C PHE A 94 -0.73 -4.76 -2.56
N PHE A 95 -1.94 -4.40 -2.95
CA PHE A 95 -2.87 -3.70 -2.07
C PHE A 95 -3.39 -4.59 -0.93
N CYS A 96 -3.59 -5.89 -1.16
CA CYS A 96 -3.87 -6.83 -0.09
C CYS A 96 -2.70 -6.92 0.89
N MET A 97 -1.46 -6.99 0.43
CA MET A 97 -0.31 -6.99 1.34
C MET A 97 -0.26 -5.72 2.21
N VAL A 98 -0.62 -4.56 1.63
CA VAL A 98 -0.73 -3.29 2.37
C VAL A 98 -1.87 -3.34 3.39
N ALA A 99 -3.06 -3.79 2.99
CA ALA A 99 -4.22 -3.96 3.87
C ALA A 99 -3.92 -4.93 5.03
N PHE A 100 -3.31 -6.08 4.74
CA PHE A 100 -2.87 -7.03 5.76
C PHE A 100 -1.80 -6.47 6.67
N LYS A 101 -0.93 -5.58 6.18
CA LYS A 101 0.07 -4.91 7.01
C LYS A 101 -0.58 -3.90 7.96
N MET A 102 -1.65 -3.22 7.55
CA MET A 102 -2.47 -2.36 8.43
C MET A 102 -3.19 -3.18 9.50
N TRP A 103 -3.78 -4.31 9.10
CA TRP A 103 -4.44 -5.26 10.02
C TRP A 103 -3.47 -6.18 10.76
N GLY A 104 -2.15 -6.05 10.55
CA GLY A 104 -1.13 -6.85 11.22
C GLY A 104 -1.07 -6.62 12.73
N TRP A 105 -1.68 -5.54 13.22
CA TRP A 105 -1.89 -5.29 14.65
C TRP A 105 -3.01 -6.17 15.24
N ILE A 106 -3.96 -6.65 14.42
CA ILE A 106 -5.05 -7.56 14.81
C ILE A 106 -4.72 -9.02 14.45
N LEU A 107 -3.97 -9.28 13.38
CA LEU A 107 -3.72 -10.62 12.85
C LEU A 107 -2.44 -11.24 13.43
N PRO A 108 -2.49 -12.47 13.99
CA PRO A 108 -1.32 -13.15 14.52
C PRO A 108 -0.27 -13.44 13.43
N ILE A 109 0.98 -13.14 13.76
CA ILE A 109 2.19 -13.20 12.91
C ILE A 109 2.37 -14.53 12.15
N GLN A 110 1.81 -15.63 12.65
CA GLN A 110 1.97 -16.98 12.08
C GLN A 110 1.35 -17.14 10.68
N LEU A 111 0.31 -16.37 10.34
CA LEU A 111 -0.33 -16.44 9.01
C LEU A 111 0.48 -15.74 7.92
N ARG A 112 1.45 -14.89 8.30
CA ARG A 112 2.26 -14.09 7.37
C ARG A 112 3.30 -14.93 6.61
N GLN A 113 3.78 -16.02 7.21
CA GLN A 113 4.83 -16.87 6.63
C GLN A 113 4.30 -17.96 5.68
N SER A 114 3.05 -18.41 5.87
CA SER A 114 2.48 -19.48 5.02
C SER A 114 2.01 -18.97 3.64
N LEU A 115 1.63 -17.69 3.55
CA LEU A 115 1.10 -17.07 2.33
C LEU A 115 2.18 -16.59 1.36
N SER A 116 3.36 -16.19 1.83
CA SER A 116 4.49 -15.84 0.95
C SER A 116 4.98 -17.04 0.15
N PHE A 117 4.95 -18.24 0.74
CA PHE A 117 5.35 -19.48 0.08
C PHE A 117 4.40 -19.88 -1.06
N ARG A 118 3.09 -19.63 -0.91
CA ARG A 118 2.08 -19.95 -1.94
C ARG A 118 2.02 -18.94 -3.09
N LEU A 119 2.56 -17.75 -2.91
CA LEU A 119 2.57 -16.69 -3.94
C LEU A 119 3.80 -16.73 -4.86
N GLN A 120 4.85 -17.48 -4.49
CA GLN A 120 6.02 -17.74 -5.33
C GLN A 120 5.96 -19.07 -6.08
N ALA A 121 5.04 -19.96 -5.73
CA ALA A 121 4.87 -21.28 -6.33
C ALA A 121 3.95 -21.30 -7.58
N ASN A 122 3.51 -20.12 -8.05
CA ASN A 122 2.66 -19.94 -9.22
C ASN A 122 2.89 -18.55 -9.81
#